data_AF-A0A498H230-F1
#
_entry.id   AF-A0A498H230-F1
#
_cell.length_a   1.000
_cell.length_b   1.000
_cell.length_c   1.000
_cell.angle_alpha   90.00
_cell.angle_beta   90.00
_cell.angle_gamma   90.00
#
_symmetry.space_group_name_H-M   'P 1'
#
loop_
_entity.id
_entity.type
_entity.pdbx_description
1 polymer ?
#
loop_
_entity_poly.entity_id
_entity_poly.type
_entity_poly.pdbx_seq_one_letter_code
_entity_poly.pdbx_strand_id
1 'polypeptide(L)'
;MRDPRLRILATVMLSIAAFASVAGAAAALLWWALFTPRFSALPHPKMFAGVIVMIAASAALSALSGGDGLSYLIRMTAILLIAAWAYAERQDGELLDVSVWLLGDRLGFDIGLVAEMGLQSLHIIEHDIREVGRAMTIKGMRPSIGTIVPLASNIIINQLRRTEETAKLLTVRGYRNGGHIHPRFEPGLRDATAAIFAVFIAIFAFIPVRDVFIVVQ
;
A
#
# COMPACT_ATOMS: atom_id res chain seq x y z
N MET A 1 -6.75 2.98 11.57
CA MET A 1 -5.87 3.13 12.74
C MET A 1 -5.11 4.43 12.62
N ARG A 2 -4.95 5.19 13.72
CA ARG A 2 -4.25 6.47 13.73
C ARG A 2 -2.74 6.32 13.96
N ASP A 3 -2.30 5.33 14.74
CA ASP A 3 -0.87 5.08 14.90
C ASP A 3 -0.30 4.33 13.68
N PRO A 4 0.57 4.95 12.86
CA PRO A 4 1.11 4.33 11.66
C PRO A 4 2.00 3.13 11.95
N ARG A 5 2.63 3.05 13.14
CA ARG A 5 3.47 1.91 13.53
C ARG A 5 2.62 0.66 13.73
N LEU A 6 1.52 0.81 14.47
CA LEU A 6 0.56 -0.27 14.70
C LEU A 6 -0.14 -0.68 13.40
N ARG A 7 -0.42 0.29 12.52
CA ARG A 7 -0.97 0.01 11.19
C ARG A 7 -0.02 -0.83 10.35
N ILE A 8 1.25 -0.43 10.23
CA ILE A 8 2.25 -1.18 9.45
C ILE A 8 2.46 -2.57 10.05
N LEU A 9 2.55 -2.68 11.38
CA LEU A 9 2.63 -3.96 12.07
C LEU A 9 1.43 -4.87 11.72
N ALA A 10 0.20 -4.36 11.85
CA ALA A 10 -1.01 -5.11 11.53
C ALA A 10 -1.05 -5.52 10.05
N THR A 11 -0.69 -4.62 9.13
CA THR A 11 -0.59 -4.90 7.69
C THR A 11 0.38 -6.05 7.41
N VAL A 12 1.58 -6.01 7.99
CA VAL A 12 2.59 -7.07 7.82
C VAL A 12 2.08 -8.39 8.41
N MET A 13 1.59 -8.38 9.65
CA MET A 13 1.13 -9.59 10.33
C MET A 13 -0.05 -10.26 9.62
N LEU A 14 -1.05 -9.49 9.19
CA LEU A 14 -2.20 -10.01 8.46
C LEU A 14 -1.83 -10.49 7.05
N SER A 15 -0.89 -9.84 6.38
CA SER A 15 -0.41 -10.27 5.06
C SER A 15 0.32 -11.61 5.18
N ILE A 16 1.16 -11.77 6.20
CA ILE A 16 1.83 -13.03 6.52
C ILE A 16 0.78 -14.11 6.84
N ALA A 17 -0.20 -13.81 7.69
CA ALA A 17 -1.27 -14.74 8.05
C ALA A 17 -2.08 -15.21 6.84
N ALA A 18 -2.46 -14.27 5.97
CA ALA A 18 -3.21 -14.53 4.75
C ALA A 18 -2.40 -15.35 3.74
N PHE A 19 -1.10 -15.14 3.67
CA PHE A 19 -0.23 -15.94 2.81
C PHE A 19 -0.02 -17.36 3.35
N ALA A 20 0.17 -17.50 4.67
CA ALA A 20 0.51 -18.74 5.33
C ALA A 20 -0.62 -19.79 5.27
N SER A 21 -1.88 -19.39 5.47
CA SER A 21 -3.01 -20.33 5.48
C SER A 21 -4.33 -19.74 4.99
N VAL A 22 -5.23 -20.60 4.51
CA VAL A 22 -6.59 -20.19 4.10
C VAL A 22 -7.40 -19.71 5.31
N ALA A 23 -7.26 -20.38 6.45
CA ALA A 23 -7.88 -19.96 7.71
C ALA A 23 -7.34 -18.58 8.15
N GLY A 24 -6.04 -18.33 8.02
CA GLY A 24 -5.43 -17.03 8.26
C GLY A 24 -5.95 -15.95 7.31
N ALA A 25 -6.15 -16.27 6.03
CA ALA A 25 -6.74 -15.34 5.07
C ALA A 25 -8.21 -15.01 5.40
N ALA A 26 -9.02 -16.01 5.77
CA ALA A 26 -10.39 -15.79 6.21
C ALA A 26 -10.47 -14.97 7.50
N ALA A 27 -9.60 -15.25 8.48
CA ALA A 27 -9.51 -14.46 9.71
C ALA A 27 -9.05 -13.03 9.43
N ALA A 28 -8.14 -12.82 8.48
CA ALA A 28 -7.70 -11.48 8.06
C ALA A 28 -8.82 -10.71 7.34
N LEU A 29 -9.66 -11.37 6.54
CA LEU A 29 -10.86 -10.77 5.95
C LEU A 29 -11.89 -10.38 7.02
N LEU A 30 -12.12 -11.24 8.01
CA LEU A 30 -13.01 -10.94 9.13
C LEU A 30 -12.48 -9.76 9.96
N TRP A 31 -11.18 -9.76 10.25
CA TRP A 31 -10.52 -8.64 10.92
C TRP A 31 -10.68 -7.35 10.13
N TRP A 32 -10.45 -7.39 8.81
CA TRP A 32 -10.62 -6.24 7.92
C TRP A 32 -12.05 -5.72 7.97
N ALA A 33 -13.05 -6.59 7.90
CA ALA A 33 -14.47 -6.21 7.97
C ALA A 33 -14.86 -5.61 9.33
N LEU A 34 -14.24 -6.07 10.43
CA LEU A 34 -14.56 -5.61 11.79
C LEU A 34 -13.91 -4.26 12.12
N PHE A 35 -12.66 -4.06 11.69
CA PHE A 35 -11.84 -2.92 12.09
C PHE A 35 -11.70 -1.83 11.02
N THR A 36 -12.22 -2.04 9.81
CA THR A 36 -12.27 -1.03 8.74
C THR A 36 -13.61 -0.30 8.78
N PRO A 37 -13.67 0.94 9.31
CA PRO A 37 -14.95 1.60 9.58
C PRO A 37 -15.68 2.13 8.32
N ARG A 38 -15.11 2.07 7.11
CA ARG A 38 -15.75 2.58 5.88
C ARG A 38 -15.14 2.00 4.59
N PHE A 39 -16.00 1.63 3.65
CA PHE A 39 -15.64 1.31 2.25
C PHE A 39 -15.00 2.47 1.47
N SER A 40 -14.94 3.67 2.07
CA SER A 40 -14.21 4.83 1.55
C SER A 40 -12.70 4.61 1.41
N ALA A 41 -12.18 3.54 2.01
CA ALA A 41 -10.78 3.12 1.88
C ALA A 41 -10.46 2.38 0.57
N LEU A 42 -11.45 2.10 -0.28
CA LEU A 42 -11.23 1.40 -1.54
C LEU A 42 -10.80 2.38 -2.64
N PRO A 43 -9.82 2.02 -3.48
CA PRO A 43 -9.47 2.79 -4.66
C PRO A 43 -10.68 2.88 -5.61
N HIS A 44 -10.60 3.77 -6.60
CA HIS A 44 -11.68 4.01 -7.56
C HIS A 44 -12.32 2.69 -8.03
N PRO A 45 -13.66 2.51 -7.92
CA PRO A 45 -14.30 1.19 -7.97
C PRO A 45 -14.00 0.42 -9.26
N LYS A 46 -13.80 1.13 -10.37
CA LYS A 46 -13.38 0.54 -11.66
C LYS A 46 -11.99 -0.11 -11.60
N MET A 47 -11.01 0.52 -10.95
CA MET A 47 -9.67 -0.06 -10.82
C MET A 47 -9.69 -1.26 -9.88
N PHE A 48 -10.39 -1.13 -8.74
CA PHE A 48 -10.54 -2.23 -7.79
C PHE A 48 -11.21 -3.45 -8.44
N ALA A 49 -12.32 -3.24 -9.16
CA ALA A 49 -13.00 -4.30 -9.90
C ALA A 49 -12.09 -4.95 -10.96
N GLY A 50 -11.29 -4.15 -11.69
CA GLY A 50 -10.33 -4.66 -12.66
C GLY A 50 -9.30 -5.61 -12.04
N VAL A 51 -8.73 -5.24 -10.88
CA VAL A 51 -7.77 -6.09 -10.17
C VAL A 51 -8.44 -7.37 -9.64
N ILE A 52 -9.66 -7.27 -9.10
CA ILE A 52 -10.41 -8.46 -8.64
C ILE A 52 -10.71 -9.41 -9.81
N VAL A 53 -11.12 -8.89 -10.97
CA VAL A 53 -11.35 -9.70 -12.17
C VAL A 53 -10.06 -10.39 -12.61
N MET A 54 -8.92 -9.70 -12.57
CA MET A 54 -7.62 -10.30 -12.88
C MET A 54 -7.28 -11.44 -11.91
N ILE A 55 -7.46 -11.24 -10.60
CA ILE A 55 -7.24 -12.28 -9.58
C ILE A 55 -8.19 -13.46 -9.81
N ALA A 56 -9.47 -13.20 -10.10
CA ALA A 56 -10.47 -14.23 -10.38
C ALA A 56 -10.13 -15.03 -11.64
N ALA A 57 -9.64 -14.38 -12.70
CA ALA A 57 -9.19 -15.05 -13.91
C ALA A 57 -7.98 -15.96 -13.63
N SER A 58 -6.99 -15.48 -12.86
CA SER A 58 -5.85 -16.30 -12.43
C SER A 58 -6.28 -17.49 -11.56
N ALA A 59 -7.24 -17.27 -10.66
CA ALA A 59 -7.81 -18.33 -9.82
C ALA A 59 -8.55 -19.39 -10.65
N ALA A 60 -9.35 -18.97 -11.63
CA ALA A 60 -10.05 -19.88 -12.53
C ALA A 60 -9.07 -20.71 -13.38
N LEU A 61 -8.01 -20.07 -13.90
CA LEU A 61 -6.96 -20.76 -14.63
C LEU A 61 -6.23 -21.79 -13.74
N SER A 62 -5.96 -21.42 -12.48
CA SER A 62 -5.35 -22.33 -11.51
C SER A 62 -6.23 -23.54 -11.21
N ALA A 63 -7.54 -23.33 -11.03
CA ALA A 63 -8.51 -24.41 -10.84
C ALA A 63 -8.58 -25.36 -12.05
N LEU A 64 -8.56 -24.82 -13.27
CA LEU A 64 -8.53 -25.63 -14.51
C LEU A 64 -7.23 -26.42 -14.68
N SER A 65 -6.11 -25.92 -14.16
CA SER A 65 -4.82 -26.61 -14.17
C SER A 65 -4.65 -27.67 -13.07
N GLY A 66 -5.69 -27.94 -12.27
CA GLY A 66 -5.66 -28.91 -11.17
C GLY A 66 -5.13 -28.35 -9.84
N GLY A 67 -4.99 -27.03 -9.73
CA GLY A 67 -4.60 -26.35 -8.50
C GLY A 67 -5.81 -25.90 -7.64
N ASP A 68 -5.54 -25.49 -6.39
CA ASP A 68 -6.56 -24.96 -5.49
C ASP A 68 -6.81 -23.46 -5.76
N GLY A 69 -7.55 -23.19 -6.86
CA GLY A 69 -7.88 -21.84 -7.30
C GLY A 69 -8.71 -21.04 -6.29
N LEU A 70 -9.54 -21.72 -5.48
CA LEU A 70 -10.39 -21.07 -4.49
C LEU A 70 -9.56 -20.56 -3.30
N SER A 71 -8.61 -21.35 -2.81
CA SER A 71 -7.61 -20.91 -1.82
C SER A 71 -6.82 -19.70 -2.33
N TYR A 72 -6.35 -19.73 -3.57
CA TYR A 72 -5.64 -18.60 -4.18
C TYR A 72 -6.49 -17.32 -4.21
N LEU A 73 -7.75 -17.43 -4.64
CA LEU A 73 -8.67 -16.28 -4.70
C LEU A 73 -8.85 -15.63 -3.33
N ILE A 74 -9.10 -16.43 -2.29
CA ILE A 74 -9.31 -15.93 -0.92
C ILE A 74 -8.06 -15.21 -0.41
N ARG A 75 -6.89 -15.83 -0.55
CA ARG A 75 -5.61 -15.24 -0.07
C ARG A 75 -5.30 -13.93 -0.77
N MET A 76 -5.39 -13.90 -2.10
CA MET A 76 -5.07 -12.70 -2.87
C MET A 76 -6.07 -11.57 -2.65
N THR A 77 -7.36 -11.90 -2.49
CA THR A 77 -8.38 -10.90 -2.15
C THR A 77 -8.13 -10.31 -0.76
N ALA A 78 -7.77 -11.16 0.23
CA ALA A 78 -7.41 -10.69 1.56
C ALA A 78 -6.21 -9.74 1.53
N ILE A 79 -5.12 -10.13 0.85
CA ILE A 79 -3.92 -9.30 0.71
C ILE A 79 -4.24 -7.97 0.04
N LEU A 80 -5.03 -7.99 -1.04
CA LEU A 80 -5.43 -6.77 -1.75
C LEU A 80 -6.23 -5.82 -0.84
N LEU A 81 -7.17 -6.34 -0.05
CA LEU A 81 -7.99 -5.53 0.86
C LEU A 81 -7.17 -4.94 2.01
N ILE A 82 -6.26 -5.73 2.58
CA ILE A 82 -5.32 -5.27 3.62
C ILE A 82 -4.43 -4.16 3.05
N ALA A 83 -3.89 -4.34 1.85
CA ALA A 83 -3.08 -3.32 1.18
C ALA A 83 -3.89 -2.05 0.93
N ALA A 84 -5.09 -2.16 0.34
CA ALA A 84 -5.96 -1.02 0.09
C ALA A 84 -6.24 -0.23 1.38
N TRP A 85 -6.56 -0.93 2.47
CA TRP A 85 -6.78 -0.32 3.78
C TRP A 85 -5.52 0.37 4.35
N ALA A 86 -4.35 -0.26 4.24
CA ALA A 86 -3.10 0.28 4.76
C ALA A 86 -2.72 1.62 4.11
N TYR A 87 -3.02 1.78 2.82
CA TYR A 87 -2.71 3.00 2.06
C TYR A 87 -3.80 4.08 2.16
N ALA A 88 -5.06 3.72 2.37
CA ALA A 88 -6.16 4.68 2.30
C ALA A 88 -6.26 5.66 3.47
N GLU A 89 -5.82 5.26 4.67
CA GLU A 89 -5.87 6.11 5.87
C GLU A 89 -4.56 6.86 6.12
N ARG A 90 -3.66 6.90 5.13
CA ARG A 90 -2.34 7.52 5.27
C ARG A 90 -2.45 9.05 5.35
N GLN A 91 -1.71 9.63 6.29
CA GLN A 91 -1.49 11.07 6.40
C GLN A 91 -0.08 11.46 5.94
N ASP A 92 0.07 12.69 5.49
CA ASP A 92 1.36 13.24 5.07
C ASP A 92 2.33 13.32 6.27
N GLY A 93 3.56 12.86 6.07
CA GLY A 93 4.62 12.84 7.08
C GLY A 93 4.71 11.55 7.90
N GLU A 94 3.75 10.63 7.78
CA GLU A 94 3.76 9.38 8.55
C GLU A 94 4.93 8.45 8.20
N LEU A 95 5.45 8.44 6.96
CA LEU A 95 6.64 7.63 6.67
C LEU A 95 7.89 8.23 7.25
N LEU A 96 8.01 9.55 7.23
CA LEU A 96 9.15 10.22 7.87
C LEU A 96 9.22 9.83 9.35
N ASP A 97 8.09 9.92 10.05
CA ASP A 97 8.00 9.58 11.47
C ASP A 97 8.31 8.09 11.74
N VAL A 98 7.76 7.18 10.92
CA VAL A 98 8.02 5.74 11.06
C VAL A 98 9.48 5.39 10.73
N SER A 99 10.04 5.96 9.67
CA SER A 99 11.42 5.69 9.25
C SER A 99 12.42 6.19 10.28
N VAL A 100 12.20 7.37 10.86
CA VAL A 100 13.03 7.92 11.95
C VAL A 100 12.93 7.05 13.20
N TRP A 101 11.72 6.61 13.55
CA TRP A 101 11.53 5.69 14.68
C TRP A 101 12.24 4.34 14.48
N LEU A 102 12.21 3.78 13.26
CA LEU A 102 12.76 2.45 12.96
C LEU A 102 14.28 2.44 12.73
N LEU A 103 14.81 3.45 12.04
CA LEU A 103 16.20 3.50 11.56
C LEU A 103 17.04 4.59 12.26
N GLY A 104 16.45 5.30 13.23
CA GLY A 104 17.06 6.37 13.98
C GLY A 104 17.10 7.70 13.22
N ASP A 105 17.56 8.75 13.91
CA ASP A 105 17.43 10.13 13.43
C ASP A 105 18.08 10.36 12.06
N ARG A 106 19.32 9.93 11.81
CA ARG A 106 20.01 10.30 10.57
C ARG A 106 19.55 9.51 9.35
N LEU A 107 19.76 8.19 9.37
CA LEU A 107 19.41 7.32 8.25
C LEU A 107 17.90 7.23 8.05
N GLY A 108 17.15 7.16 9.15
CA GLY A 108 15.70 7.12 9.12
C GLY A 108 15.08 8.41 8.60
N PHE A 109 15.66 9.58 8.92
CA PHE A 109 15.18 10.84 8.36
C PHE A 109 15.38 10.90 6.85
N ASP A 110 16.57 10.56 6.35
CA ASP A 110 16.86 10.67 4.92
C ASP A 110 16.01 9.68 4.10
N ILE A 111 15.89 8.43 4.57
CA ILE A 111 15.05 7.41 3.94
C ILE A 111 13.57 7.82 4.00
N GLY A 112 13.12 8.27 5.17
CA GLY A 112 11.75 8.73 5.39
C GLY A 112 11.41 9.93 4.52
N LEU A 113 12.31 10.89 4.39
CA LEU A 113 12.15 12.09 3.57
C LEU A 113 12.06 11.72 2.09
N VAL A 114 12.94 10.86 1.60
CA VAL A 114 12.90 10.35 0.22
C VAL A 114 11.59 9.62 -0.04
N ALA A 115 11.14 8.77 0.89
CA ALA A 115 9.90 8.02 0.75
C ALA A 115 8.67 8.95 0.74
N GLU A 116 8.63 9.95 1.63
CA GLU A 116 7.55 10.94 1.69
C GLU A 116 7.49 11.79 0.42
N MET A 117 8.63 12.31 -0.03
CA MET A 117 8.73 13.08 -1.27
C MET A 117 8.36 12.23 -2.49
N GLY A 118 8.73 10.95 -2.50
CA GLY A 118 8.37 9.99 -3.56
C GLY A 118 6.87 9.79 -3.65
N LEU A 119 6.20 9.55 -2.52
CA LEU A 119 4.74 9.38 -2.49
C LEU A 119 4.00 10.67 -2.85
N GLN A 120 4.45 11.82 -2.33
CA GLN A 120 3.89 13.12 -2.71
C GLN A 120 4.01 13.36 -4.22
N SER A 121 5.13 12.96 -4.81
CA SER A 121 5.37 13.05 -6.25
C SER A 121 4.43 12.16 -7.07
N LEU A 122 4.08 10.96 -6.59
CA LEU A 122 3.09 10.10 -7.26
C LEU A 122 1.71 10.77 -7.34
N HIS A 123 1.29 11.46 -6.27
CA HIS A 123 0.02 12.19 -6.28
C HIS A 123 0.00 13.36 -7.28
N ILE A 124 1.13 14.06 -7.39
CA ILE A 124 1.33 15.11 -8.39
C ILE A 124 1.29 14.53 -9.81
N ILE A 125 1.99 13.42 -10.06
CA ILE A 125 2.02 12.76 -11.38
C ILE A 125 0.61 12.33 -11.79
N GLU A 126 -0.19 11.82 -10.87
CA GLU A 126 -1.59 11.48 -11.13
C GLU A 126 -2.41 12.69 -11.63
N HIS A 127 -2.18 13.87 -11.04
CA HIS A 127 -2.78 15.12 -11.51
C HIS A 127 -2.27 15.53 -12.90
N ASP A 128 -0.95 15.49 -13.12
CA ASP A 128 -0.34 15.86 -14.39
C ASP A 128 -0.82 14.95 -15.54
N ILE A 129 -0.95 13.64 -15.31
CA ILE A 129 -1.49 12.69 -16.29
C ILE A 129 -2.93 13.05 -16.68
N ARG A 130 -3.77 13.43 -15.70
CA ARG A 130 -5.16 13.84 -15.98
C ARG A 130 -5.22 15.13 -16.79
N GLU A 131 -4.42 16.14 -16.44
CA GLU A 131 -4.40 17.42 -17.15
C GLU A 131 -3.90 17.26 -18.58
N VAL A 132 -2.85 16.47 -18.77
CA VAL A 132 -2.40 16.11 -20.12
C VAL A 132 -3.51 15.36 -20.86
N GLY A 133 -4.17 14.39 -20.23
CA GLY A 133 -5.27 13.66 -20.84
C GLY A 133 -6.34 14.60 -21.39
N ARG A 134 -6.74 15.60 -20.60
CA ARG A 134 -7.67 16.66 -21.02
C ARG A 134 -7.11 17.47 -22.18
N ALA A 135 -5.85 17.89 -22.12
CA ALA A 135 -5.21 18.64 -23.19
C ALA A 135 -5.11 17.85 -24.51
N MET A 136 -4.89 16.53 -24.45
CA MET A 136 -4.89 15.65 -25.62
C MET A 136 -6.28 15.57 -26.25
N THR A 137 -7.32 15.44 -25.42
CA THR A 137 -8.72 15.46 -25.89
C THR A 137 -9.07 16.78 -26.56
N ILE A 138 -8.67 17.93 -25.99
CA ILE A 138 -8.89 19.25 -26.59
C ILE A 138 -8.17 19.40 -27.94
N LYS A 139 -6.94 18.88 -28.04
CA LYS A 139 -6.14 18.91 -29.28
C LYS A 139 -6.57 17.85 -30.31
N GLY A 140 -7.60 17.05 -30.03
CA GLY A 140 -8.06 15.97 -30.91
C GLY A 140 -7.02 14.86 -31.13
N MET A 141 -6.01 14.77 -30.26
CA MET A 141 -4.94 13.78 -30.38
C MET A 141 -5.39 12.45 -29.79
N ARG A 142 -5.09 11.34 -30.49
CA ARG A 142 -5.34 9.99 -29.98
C ARG A 142 -4.14 9.49 -29.17
N PRO A 143 -4.36 8.77 -28.06
CA PRO A 143 -3.27 8.10 -27.34
C PRO A 143 -2.66 7.03 -28.25
N SER A 144 -1.40 7.22 -28.61
CA SER A 144 -0.58 6.34 -29.43
C SER A 144 0.80 6.25 -28.80
N ILE A 145 1.57 5.20 -29.10
CA ILE A 145 2.96 5.05 -28.60
C ILE A 145 3.78 6.31 -28.93
N GLY A 146 3.58 6.89 -30.11
CA GLY A 146 4.24 8.12 -30.54
C GLY A 146 3.86 9.38 -29.75
N THR A 147 2.71 9.41 -29.08
CA THR A 147 2.29 10.51 -28.19
C THR A 147 2.60 10.21 -26.72
N ILE A 148 2.64 8.94 -26.31
CA ILE A 148 2.95 8.52 -24.94
C ILE A 148 4.42 8.79 -24.60
N VAL A 149 5.36 8.50 -25.51
CA VAL A 149 6.79 8.68 -25.23
C VAL A 149 7.14 10.16 -24.97
N PRO A 150 6.77 11.13 -25.83
CA PRO A 150 7.02 12.55 -25.55
C PRO A 150 6.33 13.03 -24.28
N LEU A 151 5.14 12.51 -23.99
CA LEU A 151 4.42 12.81 -22.77
C LEU A 151 5.19 12.35 -21.52
N ALA A 152 5.60 11.08 -21.49
CA ALA A 152 6.36 10.53 -20.37
C ALA A 152 7.66 11.32 -20.15
N SER A 153 8.36 11.66 -21.23
CA SER A 153 9.55 12.51 -21.18
C SER A 153 9.26 13.89 -20.58
N ASN A 154 8.14 14.53 -20.95
CA ASN A 154 7.75 15.83 -20.40
C ASN A 154 7.47 15.74 -18.89
N ILE A 155 6.75 14.71 -18.45
CA ILE A 155 6.48 14.46 -17.03
C ILE A 155 7.78 14.25 -16.26
N ILE A 156 8.70 13.43 -16.78
CA ILE A 156 10.01 13.17 -16.15
C ILE A 156 10.81 14.47 -16.02
N ILE A 157 10.89 15.28 -17.08
CA ILE A 157 11.63 16.55 -17.08
C ILE A 157 11.03 17.52 -16.05
N ASN A 158 9.70 17.64 -15.99
CA ASN A 158 9.02 18.49 -15.02
C ASN A 158 9.27 18.02 -13.58
N GLN A 159 9.28 16.70 -13.37
CA GLN A 159 9.54 16.12 -12.05
C GLN A 159 11.00 16.34 -11.61
N LEU A 160 11.96 16.26 -12.54
CA LEU A 160 13.36 16.58 -12.26
C LEU A 160 13.54 18.04 -11.85
N ARG A 161 12.92 18.98 -12.59
CA ARG A 161 12.95 20.41 -12.24
C ARG A 161 12.33 20.69 -10.87
N ARG A 162 11.17 20.10 -10.58
CA ARG A 162 10.49 20.24 -9.28
C ARG A 162 11.32 19.67 -8.13
N THR A 163 11.97 18.52 -8.35
CA THR A 163 12.86 17.89 -7.37
C THR A 163 14.07 18.78 -7.10
N GLU A 164 14.64 19.41 -8.14
CA GLU A 164 15.74 20.36 -8.00
C GLU A 164 15.34 21.60 -7.18
N GLU A 165 14.16 22.17 -7.44
CA GLU A 165 13.60 23.27 -6.64
C GLU A 165 13.41 22.86 -5.17
N THR A 166 12.89 21.65 -4.93
CA THR A 166 12.67 21.14 -3.58
C THR A 166 14.01 20.90 -2.86
N ALA A 167 15.01 20.36 -3.55
CA ALA A 167 16.35 20.19 -3.01
C ALA A 167 17.01 21.53 -2.65
N LYS A 168 16.85 22.56 -3.49
CA LYS A 168 17.30 23.93 -3.19
C LYS A 168 16.61 24.49 -1.95
N LEU A 169 15.29 24.33 -1.83
CA LEU A 169 14.54 24.76 -0.66
C LEU A 169 14.99 24.06 0.62
N LEU A 170 15.21 22.74 0.57
CA LEU A 170 15.75 21.98 1.70
C LEU A 170 17.15 22.49 2.10
N THR A 171 18.00 22.72 1.11
CA THR A 171 19.36 23.25 1.33
C THR A 171 19.34 24.63 1.99
N VAL A 172 18.47 25.55 1.53
CA VAL A 172 18.31 26.88 2.13
C VAL A 172 17.78 26.79 3.57
N ARG A 173 16.94 25.80 3.87
CA ARG A 173 16.48 25.50 5.24
C ARG A 173 17.54 24.82 6.12
N GLY A 174 18.76 24.64 5.61
CA GLY A 174 19.89 24.08 6.34
C GLY A 174 19.99 22.55 6.29
N TYR A 175 19.15 21.87 5.51
CA TYR A 175 19.28 20.43 5.31
C TYR A 175 20.52 20.13 4.46
N ARG A 176 21.39 19.25 4.97
CA ARG A 176 22.59 18.76 4.26
C ARG A 176 22.60 17.24 4.14
N ASN A 177 22.39 16.54 5.25
CA ASN A 177 22.31 15.08 5.39
C ASN A 177 21.88 14.79 6.83
N GLY A 178 21.04 13.79 7.06
CA GLY A 178 20.76 13.23 8.38
C GLY A 178 20.07 14.22 9.32
N GLY A 179 18.78 14.45 9.06
CA GLY A 179 17.96 15.35 9.88
C GLY A 179 17.60 14.79 11.25
N HIS A 180 16.93 15.61 12.06
CA HIS A 180 16.32 15.20 13.31
C HIS A 180 14.88 15.68 13.33
N ILE A 181 13.97 14.77 13.64
CA ILE A 181 12.56 15.08 13.87
C ILE A 181 12.11 14.26 15.08
N HIS A 182 11.26 14.85 15.92
CA HIS A 182 10.64 14.12 17.01
C HIS A 182 9.33 13.53 16.48
N PRO A 183 9.28 12.21 16.21
CA PRO A 183 8.10 11.62 15.61
C PRO A 183 6.93 11.69 16.59
N ARG A 184 5.74 12.03 16.09
CA ARG A 184 4.54 12.18 16.92
C ARG A 184 3.54 11.10 16.57
N PHE A 185 3.30 10.21 17.51
CA PHE A 185 2.34 9.12 17.34
C PHE A 185 1.17 9.34 18.31
N GLU A 186 -0.05 9.27 17.79
CA GLU A 186 -1.28 9.36 18.58
C GLU A 186 -1.90 7.95 18.72
N PRO A 187 -1.55 7.19 19.78
CA PRO A 187 -2.11 5.85 19.96
C PRO A 187 -3.57 5.93 20.41
N GLY A 188 -4.47 5.34 19.62
CA GLY A 188 -5.85 5.09 20.05
C GLY A 188 -5.99 3.73 20.74
N LEU A 189 -6.81 3.61 21.79
CA LEU A 189 -7.12 2.33 22.44
C LEU A 189 -7.65 1.27 21.45
N ARG A 190 -8.44 1.72 20.46
CA ARG A 190 -8.95 0.86 19.38
C ARG A 190 -7.85 0.37 18.44
N ASP A 191 -6.77 1.14 18.28
CA ASP A 191 -5.65 0.75 17.42
C ASP A 191 -4.80 -0.33 18.07
N ALA A 192 -4.61 -0.23 19.40
CA ALA A 192 -3.93 -1.26 20.18
C ALA A 192 -4.68 -2.60 20.13
N THR A 193 -6.00 -2.60 20.37
CA THR A 193 -6.77 -3.85 20.32
C THR A 193 -6.75 -4.49 18.94
N ALA A 194 -6.92 -3.69 17.88
CA ALA A 194 -6.89 -4.18 16.52
C ALA A 194 -5.50 -4.73 16.12
N ALA A 195 -4.41 -4.10 16.54
CA ALA A 195 -3.05 -4.62 16.33
C ALA A 195 -2.80 -5.92 17.09
N ILE A 196 -3.28 -6.03 18.33
CA ILE A 196 -3.20 -7.27 19.12
C ILE A 196 -3.93 -8.42 18.41
N PHE A 197 -5.16 -8.17 17.93
CA PHE A 197 -5.89 -9.18 17.15
C PHE A 197 -5.14 -9.60 15.87
N ALA A 198 -4.50 -8.66 15.17
CA ALA A 198 -3.71 -8.98 13.98
C ALA A 198 -2.51 -9.90 14.31
N VAL A 199 -1.83 -9.64 15.43
CA VAL A 199 -0.73 -10.50 15.92
C VAL A 199 -1.24 -11.89 16.29
N PHE A 200 -2.37 -11.98 17.01
CA PHE A 200 -2.98 -13.28 17.33
C PHE A 200 -3.35 -14.06 16.07
N ILE A 201 -3.99 -13.42 15.09
CA ILE A 201 -4.33 -14.06 13.81
C ILE A 201 -3.07 -14.60 13.11
N ALA A 202 -1.98 -13.83 13.09
CA ALA A 202 -0.71 -14.29 12.54
C ALA A 202 -0.16 -15.51 13.29
N ILE A 203 -0.14 -15.48 14.62
CA ILE A 203 0.31 -16.61 15.44
C ILE A 203 -0.55 -17.86 15.16
N PHE A 204 -1.88 -17.72 15.20
CA PHE A 204 -2.80 -18.84 14.93
C PHE A 204 -2.69 -19.37 13.50
N ALA A 205 -2.38 -18.51 12.51
CA ALA A 205 -2.15 -18.94 11.13
C ALA A 205 -0.88 -19.81 10.97
N PHE A 206 0.09 -19.66 11.88
CA PHE A 206 1.29 -20.49 11.94
C PHE A 206 1.17 -21.70 12.85
N ILE A 207 0.23 -21.72 13.81
CA ILE A 207 -0.08 -22.92 14.57
C ILE A 207 -0.62 -23.92 13.55
N PRO A 208 0.15 -24.98 13.24
CA PRO A 208 -0.26 -25.89 12.22
C PRO A 208 -1.45 -26.63 12.78
N VAL A 209 -2.64 -26.42 12.22
CA VAL A 209 -3.74 -27.40 12.27
C VAL A 209 -3.31 -28.59 11.39
N ARG A 210 -2.16 -29.20 11.71
CA ARG A 210 -1.50 -30.22 10.89
C ARG A 210 -2.08 -31.61 11.08
N ASP A 211 -3.00 -31.83 12.02
CA ASP A 211 -3.44 -33.18 12.36
C ASP A 211 -4.91 -33.50 11.99
N VAL A 212 -5.63 -32.67 11.23
CA VAL A 212 -7.05 -32.98 10.91
C VAL A 212 -7.38 -33.10 9.41
N PHE A 213 -6.59 -32.53 8.48
CA PHE A 213 -7.00 -32.51 7.06
C PHE A 213 -5.98 -33.01 6.03
N ILE A 214 -4.87 -33.62 6.44
CA ILE A 214 -3.95 -34.31 5.50
C ILE A 214 -4.15 -35.84 5.56
N VAL A 215 -5.37 -36.34 5.79
CA VAL A 215 -5.72 -37.75 5.49
C VAL A 215 -7.22 -37.85 5.18
N VAL A 216 -7.72 -37.20 4.13
CA VAL A 216 -8.78 -37.81 3.32
C VAL A 216 -8.49 -37.42 1.88
N GLN A 217 -8.27 -38.47 1.08
CA GLN A 217 -7.95 -38.49 -0.34
C GLN A 217 -8.94 -37.71 -1.21
#